data_AF-A0A392QJE4-F1
#
_entry.id   AF-A0A392QJE4-F1
#
_cell.length_a   1.000
_cell.length_b   1.000
_cell.length_c   1.000
_cell.angle_alpha   90.00
_cell.angle_beta   90.00
_cell.angle_gamma   90.00
#
_symmetry.space_group_name_H-M   'P 1'
#
loop_
_entity.id
_entity.type
_entity.pdbx_description
1 polymer ?
#
loop_
_entity_poly.entity_id
_entity_poly.type
_entity_poly.pdbx_seq_one_letter_code
_entity_poly.pdbx_strand_id
1 'polypeptide(L)'
;MAEHASFMPPSIPKFDGFYDHWAELIENLLRSKEYWSLIEHGIVVAPANATQDQTLAAEESKLKDLKVKNYLFQSIDRSILETILERSTSRDIWESMRRKYQGSTKVKRAQLQSLIRDFELLCMKEGESVDDFFKRT
;
A
#
# COMPACT_ATOMS: atom_id res chain seq x y z
N MET A 1 -3.97 41.13 -4.75
CA MET A 1 -2.99 40.36 -3.95
C MET A 1 -3.39 38.91 -4.08
N ALA A 2 -2.63 38.10 -4.83
CA ALA A 2 -2.95 36.68 -4.98
C ALA A 2 -2.58 35.98 -3.67
N GLU A 3 -3.56 35.37 -3.02
CA GLU A 3 -3.34 34.53 -1.85
C GLU A 3 -2.41 33.38 -2.25
N HIS A 4 -1.19 33.37 -1.70
CA HIS A 4 -0.35 32.19 -1.73
C HIS A 4 -1.05 31.12 -0.89
N ALA A 5 -1.88 30.30 -1.54
CA ALA A 5 -2.30 29.04 -0.97
C ALA A 5 -1.02 28.28 -0.61
N SER A 6 -0.73 28.18 0.69
CA SER A 6 0.33 27.36 1.23
C SER A 6 -0.04 25.91 0.91
N PHE A 7 0.37 25.45 -0.28
CA PHE A 7 0.36 24.03 -0.61
C PHE A 7 1.28 23.36 0.41
N MET A 8 0.70 22.82 1.48
CA MET A 8 1.43 21.94 2.36
C MET A 8 1.99 20.81 1.50
N PRO A 9 3.28 20.47 1.65
CA PRO A 9 3.85 19.37 0.90
C PRO A 9 2.99 18.13 1.13
N PRO A 10 2.64 17.37 0.06
CA PRO A 10 1.77 16.22 0.19
C PRO A 10 2.35 15.26 1.22
N SER A 11 1.60 15.05 2.30
CA SER A 11 1.99 14.11 3.35
C SER A 11 2.08 12.71 2.73
N ILE A 12 3.14 11.98 3.05
CA ILE A 12 3.31 10.62 2.56
C ILE A 12 2.24 9.76 3.24
N PRO A 13 1.32 9.13 2.49
CA PRO A 13 0.24 8.36 3.07
C PRO A 13 0.82 7.16 3.82
N LYS A 14 0.30 6.89 5.01
CA LYS A 14 0.70 5.74 5.84
C LYS A 14 -0.20 4.55 5.54
N PHE A 15 0.38 3.36 5.48
CA PHE A 15 -0.37 2.13 5.33
C PHE A 15 -1.10 1.80 6.65
N ASP A 16 -2.42 1.74 6.58
CA ASP A 16 -3.33 1.50 7.71
C ASP A 16 -4.04 0.13 7.64
N GLY A 17 -3.63 -0.72 6.70
CA GLY A 17 -4.27 -2.02 6.43
C GLY A 17 -5.27 -2.02 5.28
N PHE A 18 -5.66 -0.85 4.76
CA PHE A 18 -6.51 -0.72 3.58
C PHE A 18 -5.66 -0.61 2.31
N TYR A 19 -5.28 -1.75 1.73
CA TYR A 19 -4.37 -1.81 0.60
C TYR A 19 -4.84 -0.98 -0.60
N ASP A 20 -6.10 -1.14 -1.02
CA ASP A 20 -6.62 -0.49 -2.24
C ASP A 20 -6.53 1.05 -2.11
N HIS A 21 -6.94 1.60 -0.96
CA HIS A 21 -6.87 3.03 -0.68
C HIS A 21 -5.42 3.54 -0.57
N TRP A 22 -4.56 2.83 0.17
CA TRP A 22 -3.14 3.19 0.27
C TRP A 22 -2.44 3.16 -1.09
N ALA A 23 -2.74 2.15 -1.91
CA ALA A 23 -2.16 1.99 -3.23
C ALA A 23 -2.56 3.15 -4.15
N GLU A 24 -3.83 3.56 -4.16
CA GLU A 24 -4.30 4.73 -4.93
C GLU A 24 -3.56 6.01 -4.54
N LEU A 25 -3.35 6.25 -3.23
CA LEU A 25 -2.66 7.44 -2.75
C LEU A 25 -1.16 7.43 -3.11
N ILE A 26 -0.47 6.30 -2.93
CA ILE A 26 0.94 6.18 -3.31
C ILE A 26 1.13 6.25 -4.82
N GLU A 27 0.26 5.62 -5.60
CA GLU A 27 0.30 5.69 -7.06
C GLU A 27 0.16 7.14 -7.53
N ASN A 28 -0.82 7.88 -7.01
CA ASN A 28 -0.99 9.30 -7.33
C ASN A 28 0.23 10.14 -6.93
N LEU A 29 0.79 9.90 -5.74
CA LEU A 29 2.01 10.57 -5.29
C LEU A 29 3.18 10.32 -6.26
N LEU A 30 3.41 9.08 -6.66
CA LEU A 30 4.50 8.72 -7.56
C LEU A 30 4.27 9.22 -8.99
N ARG A 31 3.03 9.19 -9.49
CA ARG A 31 2.67 9.77 -10.80
C ARG A 31 2.88 11.29 -10.81
N SER A 32 2.53 11.99 -9.73
CA SER A 32 2.77 13.45 -9.61
C SER A 32 4.26 13.83 -9.62
N LYS A 33 5.15 12.87 -9.35
CA LYS A 33 6.61 13.01 -9.36
C LYS A 33 7.28 12.35 -10.57
N GLU A 34 6.49 11.84 -11.52
CA GLU A 34 6.96 11.12 -12.71
C GLU A 34 7.81 9.87 -12.40
N TYR A 35 7.57 9.24 -11.24
CA TYR A 35 8.32 8.07 -10.79
C TYR A 35 7.60 6.74 -10.99
N TRP A 36 6.31 6.77 -11.37
CA TRP A 36 5.50 5.56 -11.53
C TRP A 36 6.08 4.54 -12.51
N SER A 37 6.79 5.01 -13.55
CA SER A 37 7.43 4.14 -14.53
C SER A 37 8.41 3.15 -13.90
N LEU A 38 9.02 3.47 -12.76
CA LEU A 38 9.91 2.57 -12.02
C LEU A 38 9.17 1.40 -11.37
N ILE A 39 7.92 1.60 -10.97
CA ILE A 39 7.06 0.54 -10.44
C ILE A 39 6.56 -0.35 -11.58
N GLU A 40 6.13 0.25 -12.69
CA GLU A 40 5.51 -0.47 -13.81
C GLU A 40 6.53 -1.21 -14.69
N HIS A 41 7.65 -0.56 -15.01
CA HIS A 41 8.67 -1.07 -15.94
C HIS A 41 9.96 -1.51 -15.25
N GLY A 42 10.19 -1.07 -14.00
CA GLY A 42 11.43 -1.35 -13.27
C GLY A 42 12.53 -0.32 -13.52
N ILE A 43 13.72 -0.59 -12.97
CA ILE A 43 14.88 0.27 -13.15
C ILE A 43 15.54 0.03 -14.51
N VAL A 44 16.07 1.09 -15.11
CA VAL A 44 16.91 0.99 -16.31
C VAL A 44 18.27 0.44 -15.91
N VAL A 45 18.70 -0.63 -16.58
CA VAL A 45 20.01 -1.26 -16.37
C VAL A 45 20.87 -1.05 -17.62
N ALA A 46 22.06 -0.50 -17.44
CA ALA A 46 23.01 -0.32 -18.53
C ALA A 46 23.52 -1.69 -19.03
N PRO A 47 23.55 -1.94 -20.36
CA PRO A 47 24.14 -3.15 -20.91
C PRO A 47 25.67 -3.16 -20.75
N ALA A 48 26.31 -4.32 -20.90
CA ALA A 48 27.77 -4.45 -20.71
C ALA A 48 28.61 -3.56 -21.64
N ASN A 49 28.09 -3.23 -22.83
CA ASN A 49 28.71 -2.34 -23.82
C ASN A 49 28.02 -0.97 -23.87
N ALA A 50 27.56 -0.47 -22.72
CA ALA A 50 26.78 0.76 -22.66
C ALA A 50 27.58 1.96 -23.17
N THR A 51 26.93 2.80 -23.97
CA THR A 51 27.44 4.14 -24.25
C THR A 51 27.42 4.99 -22.97
N GLN A 52 28.15 6.11 -22.99
CA GLN A 52 28.17 7.04 -21.86
C GLN A 52 26.75 7.51 -21.49
N ASP A 53 25.93 7.82 -22.50
CA ASP A 53 24.53 8.23 -22.31
C ASP A 53 23.66 7.13 -21.67
N GLN A 54 23.86 5.87 -22.05
CA GLN A 54 23.15 4.72 -21.46
C GLN A 54 23.54 4.48 -20.00
N THR A 55 24.83 4.67 -19.68
CA THR A 55 25.32 4.59 -18.30
C THR A 55 24.71 5.68 -17.43
N LEU A 56 24.71 6.93 -17.92
CA LEU A 56 24.09 8.07 -17.23
C LEU A 56 22.59 7.84 -16.98
N ALA A 57 21.85 7.35 -17.97
CA ALA A 57 20.43 7.04 -17.83
C ALA A 57 20.17 5.95 -16.77
N ALA A 58 21.01 4.92 -16.69
CA ALA A 58 20.89 3.87 -15.68
C ALA A 58 21.18 4.39 -14.27
N GLU A 59 22.17 5.27 -14.10
CA GLU A 59 22.47 5.92 -12.82
C GLU A 59 21.34 6.85 -12.38
N GLU A 60 20.77 7.65 -13.30
CA GLU A 60 19.62 8.49 -13.03
C GLU A 60 18.40 7.64 -12.60
N SER A 61 18.15 6.53 -13.30
CA SER A 61 17.07 5.61 -12.96
C SER A 61 17.26 4.99 -11.57
N LYS A 62 18.48 4.58 -11.21
CA LYS A 62 18.80 4.08 -9.86
C LYS A 62 18.59 5.14 -8.79
N LEU A 63 18.97 6.39 -9.06
CA LEU A 63 18.76 7.49 -8.13
C LEU A 63 17.26 7.77 -7.92
N LYS A 64 16.46 7.75 -8.99
CA LYS A 64 15.00 7.87 -8.89
C LYS A 64 14.40 6.69 -8.12
N ASP A 65 14.86 5.45 -8.34
CA ASP A 65 14.43 4.27 -7.58
C ASP A 65 14.66 4.44 -6.07
N LEU A 66 15.84 4.93 -5.66
CA LEU A 66 16.12 5.21 -4.25
C LEU A 66 15.15 6.25 -3.65
N LYS A 67 14.73 7.25 -4.42
CA LYS A 67 13.70 8.21 -3.98
C LYS A 67 12.35 7.54 -3.78
N VAL A 68 11.93 6.67 -4.71
CA VAL A 68 10.68 5.90 -4.57
C VAL A 68 10.74 4.98 -3.36
N LYS A 69 11.87 4.28 -3.14
CA LYS A 69 12.08 3.45 -1.95
C LYS A 69 11.92 4.26 -0.66
N ASN A 70 12.46 5.47 -0.60
CA ASN A 70 12.29 6.35 0.56
C ASN A 70 10.82 6.73 0.79
N TYR A 71 10.03 6.96 -0.26
CA TYR A 71 8.59 7.18 -0.12
C TYR A 71 7.89 5.94 0.42
N LEU A 72 8.19 4.76 -0.14
CA LEU A 72 7.58 3.49 0.29
C LEU A 72 7.94 3.16 1.74
N PHE A 73 9.20 3.34 2.15
CA PHE A 73 9.63 3.13 3.54
C PHE A 73 9.01 4.12 4.51
N GLN A 74 8.79 5.37 4.10
CA GLN A 74 8.06 6.32 4.93
C GLN A 74 6.57 5.98 4.98
N SER A 75 6.01 5.35 3.95
CA SER A 75 4.60 4.98 3.91
C SER A 75 4.27 3.71 4.71
N ILE A 76 5.27 2.88 5.06
CA ILE A 76 5.06 1.56 5.66
C ILE A 76 5.79 1.49 7.00
N ASP A 77 5.13 0.93 8.03
CA ASP A 77 5.76 0.75 9.33
C ASP A 77 6.84 -0.34 9.32
N ARG A 78 7.81 -0.20 10.24
CA ARG A 78 8.95 -1.12 10.36
C ARG A 78 8.52 -2.59 10.46
N SER A 79 7.46 -2.89 11.21
CA SER A 79 6.96 -4.27 11.39
C SER A 79 6.52 -4.91 10.07
N ILE A 80 5.89 -4.14 9.18
CA ILE A 80 5.49 -4.61 7.87
C ILE A 80 6.71 -4.69 6.96
N LEU A 81 7.59 -3.68 7.02
CA LEU A 81 8.82 -3.68 6.25
C LEU A 81 9.63 -4.95 6.53
N GLU A 82 9.83 -5.34 7.79
CA GLU A 82 10.55 -6.55 8.21
C GLU A 82 9.98 -7.83 7.59
N THR A 83 8.69 -7.87 7.25
CA THR A 83 8.06 -9.04 6.61
C THR A 83 8.29 -9.14 5.10
N ILE A 84 8.75 -8.06 4.46
CA ILE A 84 9.05 -8.04 3.02
C ILE A 84 10.44 -8.66 2.82
N LEU A 85 10.55 -9.78 2.10
CA LEU A 85 11.84 -10.43 1.88
C LEU A 85 12.66 -9.74 0.78
N GLU A 86 12.00 -9.34 -0.31
CA GLU A 86 12.63 -8.77 -1.49
C GLU A 86 12.45 -7.25 -1.51
N ARG A 87 13.57 -6.51 -1.38
CA ARG A 87 13.59 -5.04 -1.27
C ARG A 87 14.68 -4.41 -2.14
N SER A 88 15.10 -5.11 -3.19
CA SER A 88 16.14 -4.66 -4.12
C SER A 88 15.73 -3.35 -4.80
N THR A 89 14.55 -3.34 -5.41
CA THR A 89 13.98 -2.17 -6.11
C THR A 89 12.70 -1.67 -5.43
N SER A 90 12.28 -0.45 -5.76
CA SER A 90 10.97 0.07 -5.36
C SER A 90 9.82 -0.80 -5.86
N ARG A 91 9.95 -1.37 -7.07
CA ARG A 91 9.00 -2.31 -7.65
C ARG A 91 8.84 -3.56 -6.80
N ASP A 92 9.92 -4.14 -6.31
CA ASP A 92 9.86 -5.37 -5.51
C ASP A 92 9.10 -5.15 -4.19
N ILE A 93 9.31 -3.99 -3.58
CA ILE A 93 8.60 -3.57 -2.36
C ILE A 93 7.10 -3.41 -2.66
N TRP A 94 6.76 -2.71 -3.75
CA TRP A 94 5.37 -2.52 -4.20
C TRP A 94 4.67 -3.85 -4.48
N GLU A 95 5.30 -4.75 -5.23
CA GLU A 95 4.78 -6.08 -5.55
C GLU A 95 4.63 -6.96 -4.32
N SER A 96 5.54 -6.85 -3.35
CA SER A 96 5.43 -7.58 -2.09
C SER A 96 4.25 -7.09 -1.25
N MET A 97 4.03 -5.77 -1.18
CA MET A 97 2.86 -5.19 -0.54
C MET A 97 1.57 -5.63 -1.23
N ARG A 98 1.56 -5.60 -2.56
CA ARG A 98 0.42 -6.07 -3.38
C ARG A 98 0.08 -7.52 -3.08
N ARG A 99 1.05 -8.44 -3.20
CA ARG A 99 0.84 -9.87 -2.95
C ARG A 99 0.32 -10.17 -1.54
N LYS A 100 0.79 -9.41 -0.54
CA LYS A 100 0.44 -9.66 0.86
C LYS A 100 -0.91 -9.10 1.28
N TYR A 101 -1.27 -7.91 0.77
CA TYR A 101 -2.43 -7.17 1.29
C TYR A 101 -3.55 -6.95 0.28
N GLN A 102 -3.28 -7.06 -1.03
CA GLN A 102 -4.33 -7.01 -2.04
C GLN A 102 -5.31 -8.16 -1.83
N GLY A 103 -6.61 -7.85 -1.78
CA GLY A 103 -7.66 -8.84 -1.50
C GLY A 103 -7.83 -9.20 -0.02
N SER A 104 -6.78 -9.15 0.81
CA SER A 104 -6.90 -9.36 2.26
C SER A 104 -7.88 -8.36 2.88
N THR A 105 -7.79 -7.09 2.47
CA THR A 105 -8.74 -6.04 2.91
C THR A 105 -10.18 -6.37 2.52
N LYS A 106 -10.40 -6.88 1.29
CA LYS A 106 -11.75 -7.24 0.81
C LYS A 106 -12.31 -8.43 1.58
N VAL A 107 -11.49 -9.44 1.83
CA VAL A 107 -11.88 -10.63 2.63
C VAL A 107 -12.21 -10.23 4.06
N LYS A 108 -11.36 -9.44 4.72
CA LYS A 108 -11.62 -8.94 6.09
C LYS A 108 -12.91 -8.13 6.16
N ARG A 109 -13.18 -7.28 5.16
CA ARG A 109 -14.42 -6.51 5.09
C ARG A 109 -15.64 -7.42 4.93
N ALA A 110 -15.57 -8.42 4.06
CA ALA A 110 -16.67 -9.38 3.89
C ALA A 110 -16.95 -10.17 5.18
N GLN A 111 -15.89 -10.62 5.88
CA GLN A 111 -16.02 -11.28 7.18
C GLN A 111 -16.65 -10.37 8.24
N LEU A 112 -16.20 -9.11 8.32
CA LEU A 112 -16.78 -8.12 9.24
C LEU A 112 -18.26 -7.88 8.95
N GLN A 113 -18.64 -7.75 7.68
CA GLN A 113 -20.04 -7.56 7.30
C GLN A 113 -20.92 -8.78 7.63
N SER A 114 -20.38 -10.00 7.47
CA SER A 114 -21.09 -11.21 7.93
C SER A 114 -21.33 -11.17 9.42
N LEU A 115 -20.32 -10.82 10.21
CA LEU A 115 -20.44 -10.74 11.67
C LEU A 115 -21.43 -9.66 12.13
N ILE A 116 -21.43 -8.49 11.48
CA ILE A 116 -22.42 -7.43 11.73
C ILE A 116 -23.83 -7.94 11.45
N ARG A 117 -24.04 -8.60 10.30
CA ARG A 117 -25.34 -9.18 9.96
C ARG A 117 -25.76 -10.26 10.96
N ASP A 118 -24.85 -11.12 11.39
CA ASP A 118 -25.14 -12.16 12.38
C ASP A 118 -25.53 -11.55 13.74
N PHE A 119 -24.89 -10.43 14.11
CA PHE A 119 -25.22 -9.66 15.30
C PHE A 119 -26.58 -8.93 15.18
N GLU A 120 -26.88 -8.33 14.03
CA GLU A 120 -28.18 -7.68 13.78
C GLU A 120 -29.34 -8.68 13.78
N LEU A 121 -29.09 -9.91 13.30
CA LEU A 121 -30.05 -11.02 13.34
C LEU A 121 -30.07 -11.74 14.69
N LEU A 122 -29.20 -11.37 15.63
CA LEU A 122 -29.15 -11.98 16.94
C LEU A 122 -30.33 -11.48 17.78
N CYS A 123 -31.37 -12.30 17.84
CA CYS A 123 -32.50 -12.10 18.71
C CYS A 123 -32.78 -13.36 19.54
N MET A 124 -33.42 -13.16 20.70
CA MET A 124 -33.93 -14.25 21.52
C MET A 124 -35.06 -14.96 20.78
N LYS A 125 -35.05 -16.29 20.79
CA LYS A 125 -36.14 -17.10 20.26
C LYS A 125 -37.33 -17.12 21.23
N GLU A 126 -38.51 -17.40 20.70
CA GLU A 126 -39.72 -17.51 21.51
C GLU A 126 -39.61 -18.68 22.49
N GLY A 127 -39.68 -18.38 23.80
CA GLY A 127 -39.47 -19.36 24.87
C GLY A 127 -38.00 -19.62 25.26
N GLU A 128 -37.02 -18.92 24.67
CA GLU A 128 -35.61 -18.99 25.09
C GLU A 128 -35.42 -18.22 26.41
N SER A 129 -34.76 -18.85 27.39
CA SER A 129 -34.39 -18.17 28.63
C SER A 129 -33.20 -17.22 28.40
N VAL A 130 -33.03 -16.22 29.26
CA VAL A 130 -31.89 -15.28 29.17
C VAL A 130 -30.57 -16.03 29.28
N ASP A 131 -30.47 -16.99 30.20
CA ASP A 131 -29.26 -17.82 30.36
C ASP A 131 -28.94 -18.65 29.12
N ASP A 132 -29.96 -19.15 28.42
CA ASP A 132 -29.75 -19.96 27.21
C ASP A 132 -29.35 -19.10 26.01
N PHE A 133 -29.86 -17.87 25.93
CA PHE A 133 -29.45 -16.88 24.93
C PHE A 133 -27.96 -16.50 25.10
N PHE A 134 -27.50 -16.24 26.33
CA PHE A 134 -26.09 -15.93 26.61
C PHE A 134 -25.14 -17.11 26.31
N LYS A 135 -25.61 -18.36 26.43
CA LYS A 135 -24.79 -19.54 26.06
C LYS A 135 -24.61 -19.71 24.55
N ARG A 136 -25.49 -19.11 23.75
CA ARG A 136 -25.51 -19.23 22.28
C ARG A 136 -24.69 -18.15 21.58
N THR A 137 -24.26 -17.13 22.33
CA THR A 137 -23.48 -15.98 21.87
C THR A 137 -22.07 -16.06 22.41
#